data_AF-A0A3C1M0J4-F1
#
_entry.id   AF-A0A3C1M0J4-F1
#
_cell.length_a   1.000
_cell.length_b   1.000
_cell.length_c   1.000
_cell.angle_alpha   90.00
_cell.angle_beta   90.00
_cell.angle_gamma   90.00
#
_symmetry.space_group_name_H-M   'P 1'
#
loop_
_entity.id
_entity.type
_entity.pdbx_description
1 polymer ?
#
loop_
_entity_poly.entity_id
_entity_poly.type
_entity_poly.pdbx_seq_one_letter_code
_entity_poly.pdbx_strand_id
1 'polypeptide(L)'
;MNELAWPLNIDFTEALQHPQICFADEVLRRSQPRRGRHNRILMWSGNFATVYELVHREVNWAVRCFTRPPAPDTRERYLAIGAHLMKHHPTCTVNFQYLERGILVKGVWYPILKMEWVDGLELDRYLAQHRGDRSLLQNLYRRLLSMQQELREIGFAHGDLQHGNILVLADGRIQLVDYDGSWVPALSGKRALEAGHPNYQPPHRTLQDFDASLDDFSFEVLLLTVQLLLVQPELWAEFHEDGNNLLFRRIDFENPAQSPLWQKIAHCLQPEVQTHRDRLLGWCGGNRRPWWGQAWERLRAVQAQPPVWLPPVTLAAASLVGLGGVTHLAQAIGRSQPLPPPPIPAVVPLVPMTREALLADYQRGRRDFRGVDLSGVTLNSVALPGIDLRGARLQNSQFQSSDLRGARFNQSEASGILLRGAILDGADLQEANFANGEFSEASLVGTRFNRSQLSQSRFYGANLQQSEARQADLRRTDFGLADLQKADFSQADLTDANLLKTDLRGALLTGADLTQARLEASILTDADLRSTDLRHARLIYANLQRADLSFATLNLTDLSAANLQNANLQGIAAGPLDSVLDADFTGVRNLEPPLRLYLCATVGGKVPGTRRPSRDTLGCLS
;
A
#
# COMPACT_ATOMS: atom_id res chain seq x y z
N MET A 1 22.32 26.61 0.89
CA MET A 1 20.86 26.65 1.09
C MET A 1 20.45 25.24 1.46
N ASN A 2 19.71 25.06 2.56
CA ASN A 2 19.23 23.73 2.92
C ASN A 2 18.24 23.28 1.83
N GLU A 3 18.40 22.06 1.32
CA GLU A 3 17.33 21.41 0.58
C GLU A 3 16.16 21.22 1.54
N LEU A 4 15.05 21.89 1.25
CA LEU A 4 13.82 21.70 2.00
C LEU A 4 13.30 20.30 1.71
N ALA A 5 13.24 19.47 2.74
CA ALA A 5 12.71 18.12 2.64
C ALA A 5 11.30 18.13 2.02
N TRP A 6 11.04 17.16 1.14
CA TRP A 6 9.75 17.05 0.48
C TRP A 6 8.64 16.76 1.52
N PRO A 7 7.43 17.34 1.40
CA PRO A 7 6.44 17.27 2.48
C PRO A 7 5.91 15.86 2.73
N LEU A 8 5.67 15.56 4.00
CA LEU A 8 5.04 14.34 4.47
C LEU A 8 3.50 14.47 4.51
N ASN A 9 2.79 13.36 4.70
CA ASN A 9 1.32 13.37 4.84
C ASN A 9 0.82 14.33 5.91
N ILE A 10 1.53 14.43 7.04
CA ILE A 10 1.20 15.35 8.13
C ILE A 10 1.27 16.81 7.68
N ASP A 11 2.26 17.17 6.85
CA ASP A 11 2.47 18.53 6.36
C ASP A 11 1.38 18.96 5.37
N PHE A 12 0.97 18.04 4.47
CA PHE A 12 -0.19 18.26 3.61
C PHE A 12 -1.49 18.34 4.42
N THR A 13 -1.67 17.49 5.43
CA THR A 13 -2.85 17.49 6.32
C THR A 13 -2.96 18.75 7.17
N GLU A 14 -1.82 19.31 7.59
CA GLU A 14 -1.72 20.61 8.28
C GLU A 14 -2.12 21.75 7.33
N ALA A 15 -1.53 21.81 6.14
CA ALA A 15 -1.88 22.81 5.12
C ALA A 15 -3.37 22.75 4.73
N LEU A 16 -3.94 21.55 4.62
CA LEU A 16 -5.35 21.31 4.33
C LEU A 16 -6.33 21.70 5.44
N GLN A 17 -5.87 22.05 6.64
CA GLN A 17 -6.76 22.72 7.61
C GLN A 17 -7.19 24.12 7.11
N HIS A 18 -6.45 24.71 6.17
CA HIS A 18 -6.67 26.07 5.66
C HIS A 18 -6.64 26.16 4.11
N PRO A 19 -7.58 25.51 3.38
CA PRO A 19 -7.64 25.49 1.91
C PRO A 19 -7.53 26.88 1.25
N GLN A 20 -8.14 27.89 1.88
CA GLN A 20 -8.22 29.27 1.39
C GLN A 20 -6.87 29.97 1.20
N ILE A 21 -5.82 29.51 1.89
CA ILE A 21 -4.44 29.99 1.76
C ILE A 21 -3.48 28.94 1.19
N CYS A 22 -3.76 27.64 1.33
CA CYS A 22 -2.84 26.61 0.88
C CYS A 22 -2.96 26.26 -0.62
N PHE A 23 -4.09 26.51 -1.29
CA PHE A 23 -4.19 26.25 -2.73
C PHE A 23 -3.97 27.49 -3.60
N ALA A 24 -3.44 27.30 -4.82
CA ALA A 24 -3.47 28.34 -5.85
C ALA A 24 -4.77 28.31 -6.66
N ASP A 25 -5.33 27.12 -6.89
CA ASP A 25 -6.56 26.90 -7.67
C ASP A 25 -7.80 27.48 -6.97
N GLU A 26 -8.57 28.30 -7.69
CA GLU A 26 -9.73 29.01 -7.12
C GLU A 26 -10.84 28.11 -6.59
N VAL A 27 -11.01 26.91 -7.16
CA VAL A 27 -12.03 25.96 -6.71
C VAL A 27 -11.56 25.34 -5.40
N LEU A 28 -10.33 24.79 -5.37
CA LEU A 28 -9.75 24.16 -4.18
C LEU A 28 -9.63 25.13 -3.00
N ARG A 29 -9.33 26.42 -3.24
CA ARG A 29 -9.34 27.48 -2.21
C ARG A 29 -10.71 27.71 -1.57
N ARG A 30 -11.79 27.35 -2.26
CA ARG A 30 -13.19 27.48 -1.82
C ARG A 30 -13.82 26.12 -1.48
N SER A 31 -13.04 25.04 -1.48
CA SER A 31 -13.47 23.70 -1.07
C SER A 31 -13.26 23.48 0.42
N GLN A 32 -13.92 22.46 0.98
CA GLN A 32 -13.61 21.94 2.31
C GLN A 32 -13.15 20.49 2.21
N PRO A 33 -12.06 20.08 2.90
CA PRO A 33 -11.66 18.67 2.93
C PRO A 33 -12.76 17.83 3.59
N ARG A 34 -13.04 16.64 3.04
CA ARG A 34 -13.94 15.65 3.63
C ARG A 34 -13.42 15.27 5.01
N ARG A 35 -14.29 15.34 6.02
CA ARG A 35 -13.94 14.98 7.40
C ARG A 35 -14.72 13.75 7.85
N GLY A 36 -14.01 12.86 8.54
CA GLY A 36 -14.57 11.67 9.15
C GLY A 36 -15.02 11.88 10.60
N ARG A 37 -15.17 10.78 11.34
CA ARG A 37 -15.41 10.81 12.79
C ARG A 37 -14.29 11.60 13.50
N HIS A 38 -14.65 12.31 14.56
CA HIS A 38 -13.75 13.23 15.30
C HIS A 38 -13.17 14.39 14.45
N ASN A 39 -13.87 14.81 13.40
CA ASN A 39 -13.51 15.99 12.58
C ASN A 39 -12.12 15.91 11.90
N ARG A 40 -11.54 14.70 11.79
CA ARG A 40 -10.26 14.46 11.10
C ARG A 40 -10.47 14.49 9.59
N ILE A 41 -9.53 15.10 8.86
CA ILE A 41 -9.51 15.05 7.38
C ILE A 41 -9.30 13.60 6.94
N LEU A 42 -10.12 13.13 6.01
CA LEU A 42 -9.95 11.82 5.38
C LEU A 42 -8.88 11.90 4.29
N MET A 43 -8.06 10.86 4.20
CA MET A 43 -6.99 10.74 3.22
C MET A 43 -6.80 9.27 2.82
N TRP A 44 -6.42 9.05 1.57
CA TRP A 44 -6.07 7.75 1.02
C TRP A 44 -4.60 7.82 0.62
N SER A 45 -3.73 7.12 1.37
CA SER A 45 -2.28 7.16 1.17
C SER A 45 -1.83 6.02 0.27
N GLY A 46 -1.12 6.35 -0.81
CA GLY A 46 -0.38 5.40 -1.65
C GLY A 46 1.14 5.59 -1.54
N ASN A 47 1.89 4.80 -2.31
CA ASN A 47 3.37 4.76 -2.23
C ASN A 47 4.08 6.09 -2.56
N PHE A 48 3.49 6.88 -3.46
CA PHE A 48 4.09 8.09 -4.04
C PHE A 48 3.25 9.36 -3.84
N ALA A 49 2.00 9.22 -3.39
CA ALA A 49 1.09 10.34 -3.19
C ALA A 49 0.00 10.00 -2.17
N THR A 50 -0.62 11.04 -1.61
CA THR A 50 -1.81 10.93 -0.76
C THR A 50 -2.94 11.73 -1.38
N VAL A 51 -4.09 11.07 -1.55
CA VAL A 51 -5.30 11.65 -2.12
C VAL A 51 -6.19 12.17 -0.99
N TYR A 52 -6.72 13.37 -1.15
CA TYR A 52 -7.69 13.98 -0.27
C TYR A 52 -8.96 14.30 -1.05
N GLU A 53 -10.13 14.00 -0.47
CA GLU A 53 -11.42 14.41 -1.03
C GLU A 53 -11.74 15.85 -0.57
N LEU A 54 -12.02 16.74 -1.50
CA LEU A 54 -12.38 18.14 -1.25
C LEU A 54 -13.79 18.44 -1.81
N VAL A 55 -14.73 18.72 -0.92
CA VAL A 55 -16.13 19.02 -1.23
C VAL A 55 -16.26 20.47 -1.71
N HIS A 56 -16.85 20.69 -2.89
CA HIS A 56 -17.14 22.03 -3.42
C HIS A 56 -18.50 22.11 -4.13
N ARG A 57 -19.50 22.67 -3.44
CA ARG A 57 -20.89 22.73 -3.93
C ARG A 57 -21.41 21.31 -4.21
N GLU A 58 -21.74 21.01 -5.45
CA GLU A 58 -22.24 19.71 -5.92
C GLU A 58 -21.14 18.79 -6.48
N VAL A 59 -19.88 19.28 -6.57
CA VAL A 59 -18.76 18.54 -7.14
C VAL A 59 -17.67 18.32 -6.09
N ASN A 60 -17.34 17.06 -5.84
CA ASN A 60 -16.21 16.68 -4.99
C ASN A 60 -14.96 16.50 -5.86
N TRP A 61 -13.79 16.81 -5.29
CA TRP A 61 -12.50 16.81 -5.99
C TRP A 61 -11.53 15.87 -5.30
N ALA A 62 -10.92 14.95 -6.05
CA ALA A 62 -9.77 14.20 -5.60
C ALA A 62 -8.51 15.06 -5.79
N VAL A 63 -7.79 15.33 -4.71
CA VAL A 63 -6.52 16.08 -4.71
C VAL A 63 -5.38 15.16 -4.29
N ARG A 64 -4.62 14.68 -5.28
CA ARG A 64 -3.45 13.82 -5.10
C ARG A 64 -2.20 14.70 -4.88
N CYS A 65 -1.72 14.72 -3.65
CA CYS A 65 -0.50 15.41 -3.24
C CYS A 65 0.67 14.43 -3.28
N PHE A 66 1.71 14.68 -4.08
CA PHE A 66 2.89 13.82 -4.16
C PHE A 66 3.66 13.84 -2.83
N THR A 67 3.93 12.67 -2.25
CA THR A 67 4.62 12.52 -0.94
C THR A 67 6.11 12.28 -1.09
N ARG A 68 6.59 12.23 -2.33
CA ARG A 68 8.00 12.19 -2.72
C ARG A 68 8.18 13.12 -3.94
N PRO A 69 9.40 13.61 -4.23
CA PRO A 69 9.67 14.34 -5.46
C PRO A 69 9.26 13.48 -6.68
N PRO A 70 8.40 14.00 -7.59
CA PRO A 70 8.01 13.28 -8.80
C PRO A 70 9.20 13.12 -9.76
N ALA A 71 9.13 12.17 -10.68
CA ALA A 71 10.18 11.97 -11.68
C ALA A 71 10.30 13.19 -12.62
N PRO A 72 11.48 13.47 -13.20
CA PRO A 72 11.69 14.68 -14.01
C PRO A 72 10.72 14.83 -15.19
N ASP A 73 10.23 13.72 -15.76
CA ASP A 73 9.27 13.72 -16.88
C ASP A 73 7.81 13.51 -16.45
N THR A 74 7.50 13.39 -15.15
CA THR A 74 6.12 13.22 -14.63
C THR A 74 5.19 14.35 -15.10
N ARG A 75 5.67 15.60 -15.11
CA ARG A 75 4.91 16.75 -15.64
C ARG A 75 4.57 16.57 -17.12
N GLU A 76 5.53 16.14 -17.92
CA GLU A 76 5.35 15.91 -19.36
C GLU A 76 4.33 14.79 -19.60
N ARG A 77 4.42 13.69 -18.84
CA ARG A 77 3.48 12.55 -18.89
C ARG A 77 2.05 12.98 -18.59
N TYR A 78 1.80 13.63 -17.46
CA TYR A 78 0.45 14.05 -17.11
C TYR A 78 -0.14 15.07 -18.08
N LEU A 79 0.68 15.97 -18.65
CA LEU A 79 0.22 16.87 -19.70
C LEU A 79 -0.14 16.12 -20.99
N ALA A 80 0.67 15.15 -21.41
CA ALA A 80 0.40 14.32 -22.58
C ALA A 80 -0.85 13.43 -22.41
N ILE A 81 -0.97 12.76 -21.26
CA ILE A 81 -2.12 11.92 -20.91
C ILE A 81 -3.39 12.77 -20.81
N GLY A 82 -3.35 13.87 -20.05
CA GLY A 82 -4.48 14.78 -19.89
C GLY A 82 -4.93 15.39 -21.22
N ALA A 83 -4.00 15.81 -22.08
CA ALA A 83 -4.33 16.30 -23.43
C ALA A 83 -4.95 15.22 -24.32
N HIS A 84 -4.55 13.95 -24.17
CA HIS A 84 -5.13 12.84 -24.90
C HIS A 84 -6.55 12.52 -24.42
N LEU A 85 -6.78 12.42 -23.11
CA LEU A 85 -8.10 12.19 -22.52
C LEU A 85 -9.07 13.35 -22.82
N MET A 86 -8.62 14.60 -22.74
CA MET A 86 -9.41 15.77 -23.14
C MET A 86 -9.69 15.86 -24.65
N LYS A 87 -8.95 15.13 -25.50
CA LYS A 87 -9.20 15.09 -26.95
C LYS A 87 -10.23 14.02 -27.32
N HIS A 88 -10.23 12.89 -26.60
CA HIS A 88 -10.98 11.69 -26.96
C HIS A 88 -12.20 11.44 -26.06
N HIS A 89 -12.23 11.99 -24.84
CA HIS A 89 -13.32 11.87 -23.85
C HIS A 89 -13.87 10.44 -23.63
N PRO A 90 -13.03 9.42 -23.41
CA PRO A 90 -13.51 8.05 -23.22
C PRO A 90 -14.34 7.93 -21.94
N THR A 91 -15.48 7.23 -22.05
CA THR A 91 -16.51 7.11 -21.02
C THR A 91 -16.02 6.48 -19.71
N CYS A 92 -14.96 5.69 -19.79
CA CYS A 92 -14.34 4.97 -18.68
C CYS A 92 -13.25 5.75 -17.92
N THR A 93 -13.01 7.03 -18.20
CA THR A 93 -11.95 7.82 -17.52
C THR A 93 -12.48 9.07 -16.83
N VAL A 94 -11.63 9.69 -16.02
CA VAL A 94 -11.86 10.95 -15.32
C VAL A 94 -10.83 11.96 -15.79
N ASN A 95 -11.27 13.14 -16.22
CA ASN A 95 -10.33 14.19 -16.58
C ASN A 95 -9.64 14.75 -15.34
N PHE A 96 -8.34 15.02 -15.47
CA PHE A 96 -7.51 15.55 -14.40
C PHE A 96 -6.68 16.75 -14.87
N GLN A 97 -6.19 17.53 -13.90
CA GLN A 97 -5.36 18.71 -14.09
C GLN A 97 -4.10 18.57 -13.25
N TYR A 98 -2.93 18.67 -13.89
CA TYR A 98 -1.65 18.79 -13.19
C TYR A 98 -1.40 20.25 -12.84
N LEU A 99 -1.43 20.58 -11.56
CA LEU A 99 -1.26 21.92 -11.04
C LEU A 99 0.16 22.05 -10.48
N GLU A 100 1.06 22.67 -11.25
CA GLU A 100 2.49 22.80 -10.91
C GLU A 100 2.72 23.62 -9.64
N ARG A 101 1.92 24.68 -9.43
CA ARG A 101 1.78 25.37 -8.14
C ARG A 101 0.47 24.92 -7.50
N GLY A 102 0.43 23.67 -7.05
CA GLY A 102 -0.74 23.03 -6.49
C GLY A 102 -1.07 23.52 -5.10
N ILE A 103 -0.25 23.09 -4.14
CA ILE A 103 -0.43 23.31 -2.70
C ILE A 103 0.81 23.96 -2.07
N LEU A 104 0.58 24.94 -1.21
CA LEU A 104 1.58 25.67 -0.43
C LEU A 104 1.74 24.98 0.93
N VAL A 105 2.94 24.44 1.17
CA VAL A 105 3.29 23.75 2.41
C VAL A 105 4.58 24.34 2.94
N LYS A 106 4.60 24.76 4.21
CA LYS A 106 5.78 25.38 4.88
C LYS A 106 6.44 26.51 4.06
N GLY A 107 5.62 27.27 3.31
CA GLY A 107 6.07 28.40 2.47
C GLY A 107 6.54 28.04 1.05
N VAL A 108 6.53 26.76 0.67
CA VAL A 108 6.94 26.28 -0.67
C VAL A 108 5.73 25.73 -1.43
N TRP A 109 5.65 26.02 -2.73
CA TRP A 109 4.63 25.47 -3.61
C TRP A 109 5.05 24.10 -4.14
N TYR A 110 4.17 23.12 -4.01
CA TYR A 110 4.34 21.75 -4.50
C TYR A 110 3.29 21.41 -5.55
N PRO A 111 3.62 20.58 -6.55
CA PRO A 111 2.65 20.13 -7.54
C PRO A 111 1.60 19.23 -6.91
N ILE A 112 0.38 19.25 -7.47
CA ILE A 112 -0.69 18.29 -7.16
C ILE A 112 -1.38 17.87 -8.46
N LEU A 113 -2.04 16.73 -8.42
CA LEU A 113 -3.08 16.38 -9.37
C LEU A 113 -4.46 16.70 -8.76
N LYS A 114 -5.31 17.33 -9.55
CA LYS A 114 -6.72 17.62 -9.25
C LYS A 114 -7.60 16.89 -10.26
N MET A 115 -8.53 16.08 -9.80
CA MET A 115 -9.55 15.43 -10.64
C MET A 115 -10.90 15.42 -9.94
N GLU A 116 -11.97 15.13 -10.67
CA GLU A 116 -13.28 14.91 -10.06
C GLU A 116 -13.23 13.67 -9.15
N TRP A 117 -13.91 13.72 -8.01
CA TRP A 117 -13.98 12.58 -7.09
C TRP A 117 -14.97 11.54 -7.63
N VAL A 118 -14.52 10.30 -7.76
CA VAL A 118 -15.37 9.18 -8.18
C VAL A 118 -16.01 8.52 -6.96
N ASP A 119 -17.33 8.60 -6.86
CA ASP A 119 -18.10 7.85 -5.85
C ASP A 119 -18.46 6.46 -6.41
N GLY A 120 -17.56 5.50 -6.21
CA GLY A 120 -17.68 4.12 -6.70
C GLY A 120 -16.95 3.13 -5.82
N LEU A 121 -17.29 1.84 -5.95
CA LEU A 121 -16.62 0.74 -5.27
C LEU A 121 -15.44 0.24 -6.09
N GLU A 122 -14.30 -0.02 -5.44
CA GLU A 122 -13.20 -0.79 -6.03
C GLU A 122 -13.70 -2.15 -6.55
N LEU A 123 -13.12 -2.64 -7.64
CA LEU A 123 -13.66 -3.78 -8.39
C LEU A 123 -13.69 -5.07 -7.56
N ASP A 124 -12.73 -5.28 -6.65
CA ASP A 124 -12.74 -6.42 -5.73
C ASP A 124 -13.92 -6.34 -4.76
N ARG A 125 -14.22 -5.16 -4.21
CA ARG A 125 -15.35 -4.93 -3.30
C ARG A 125 -16.69 -5.05 -4.02
N TYR A 126 -16.78 -4.57 -5.25
CA TYR A 126 -17.96 -4.78 -6.10
C TYR A 126 -18.18 -6.27 -6.39
N LEU A 127 -17.14 -7.00 -6.81
CA LEU A 127 -17.23 -8.44 -7.05
C LEU A 127 -17.54 -9.22 -5.77
N ALA A 128 -16.93 -8.88 -4.63
CA ALA A 128 -17.24 -9.47 -3.34
C ALA A 128 -18.73 -9.31 -2.99
N GLN A 129 -19.30 -8.12 -3.20
CA GLN A 129 -20.72 -7.87 -2.92
C GLN A 129 -21.67 -8.57 -3.90
N HIS A 130 -21.30 -8.68 -5.18
CA HIS A 130 -22.20 -9.10 -6.26
C HIS A 130 -21.88 -10.46 -6.91
N ARG A 131 -20.94 -11.25 -6.37
CA ARG A 131 -20.54 -12.58 -6.90
C ARG A 131 -21.68 -13.60 -7.09
N GLY A 132 -22.81 -13.43 -6.41
CA GLY A 132 -24.02 -14.25 -6.61
C GLY A 132 -24.98 -13.76 -7.70
N ASP A 133 -24.83 -12.52 -8.19
CA ASP A 133 -25.72 -11.91 -9.17
C ASP A 133 -25.18 -12.08 -10.59
N ARG A 134 -25.74 -13.07 -11.29
CA ARG A 134 -25.38 -13.38 -12.69
C ARG A 134 -25.63 -12.21 -13.65
N SER A 135 -26.65 -11.39 -13.40
CA SER A 135 -27.03 -10.28 -14.28
C SER A 135 -26.03 -9.13 -14.17
N LEU A 136 -25.67 -8.76 -12.94
CA LEU A 136 -24.66 -7.73 -12.67
C LEU A 136 -23.28 -8.15 -13.18
N LEU A 137 -22.87 -9.40 -12.98
CA LEU A 137 -21.60 -9.92 -13.51
C LEU A 137 -21.59 -9.96 -15.06
N GLN A 138 -22.70 -10.34 -15.72
CA GLN A 138 -22.82 -10.27 -17.19
C GLN A 138 -22.83 -8.82 -17.72
N ASN A 139 -23.31 -7.86 -16.94
CA ASN A 139 -23.25 -6.44 -17.28
C ASN A 139 -21.80 -5.93 -17.17
N LEU A 140 -21.14 -6.21 -16.04
CA LEU A 140 -19.73 -5.89 -15.78
C LEU A 140 -18.81 -6.46 -16.86
N TYR A 141 -18.95 -7.73 -17.24
CA TYR A 141 -18.17 -8.35 -18.31
C TYR A 141 -18.33 -7.60 -19.65
N ARG A 142 -19.55 -7.24 -20.05
CA ARG A 142 -19.80 -6.46 -21.28
C ARG A 142 -19.18 -5.06 -21.21
N ARG A 143 -19.20 -4.43 -20.03
CA ARG A 143 -18.57 -3.11 -19.82
C ARG A 143 -17.05 -3.18 -19.86
N LEU A 144 -16.43 -4.23 -19.31
CA LEU A 144 -14.98 -4.47 -19.43
C LEU A 144 -14.56 -4.67 -20.89
N LEU A 145 -15.33 -5.41 -21.69
CA LEU A 145 -15.10 -5.54 -23.13
C LEU A 145 -15.25 -4.18 -23.87
N SER A 146 -16.30 -3.42 -23.56
CA SER A 146 -16.52 -2.08 -24.14
C SER A 146 -15.39 -1.11 -23.78
N MET A 147 -14.89 -1.17 -22.54
CA MET A 147 -13.75 -0.39 -22.06
C MET A 147 -12.47 -0.77 -22.80
N GLN A 148 -12.19 -2.08 -22.95
CA GLN A 148 -11.03 -2.55 -23.73
C GLN A 148 -11.07 -2.05 -25.17
N GLN A 149 -12.25 -2.04 -25.80
CA GLN A 149 -12.43 -1.53 -27.15
C GLN A 149 -12.21 -0.01 -27.21
N GLU A 150 -12.88 0.75 -26.35
CA GLU A 150 -12.80 2.22 -26.32
C GLU A 150 -11.36 2.71 -26.12
N LEU A 151 -10.64 2.16 -25.15
CA LEU A 151 -9.24 2.55 -24.87
C LEU A 151 -8.31 2.24 -26.05
N ARG A 152 -8.45 1.06 -26.67
CA ARG A 152 -7.67 0.70 -27.87
C ARG A 152 -8.00 1.57 -29.08
N GLU A 153 -9.25 1.93 -29.29
CA GLU A 153 -9.68 2.79 -30.42
C GLU A 153 -9.09 4.20 -30.34
N ILE A 154 -8.92 4.75 -29.13
CA ILE A 154 -8.28 6.05 -28.92
C ILE A 154 -6.75 5.97 -28.87
N GLY A 155 -6.19 4.78 -28.61
CA GLY A 155 -4.76 4.54 -28.44
C GLY A 155 -4.26 4.87 -27.03
N PHE A 156 -5.06 4.59 -26.02
CA PHE A 156 -4.71 4.73 -24.60
C PHE A 156 -4.48 3.34 -23.99
N ALA A 157 -3.52 3.24 -23.08
CA ALA A 157 -3.41 2.11 -22.16
C ALA A 157 -3.12 2.62 -20.74
N HIS A 158 -3.73 2.01 -19.73
CA HIS A 158 -3.65 2.40 -18.34
C HIS A 158 -2.28 2.09 -17.70
N GLY A 159 -1.67 0.97 -18.09
CA GLY A 159 -0.33 0.53 -17.67
C GLY A 159 -0.24 -0.03 -16.25
N ASP A 160 -1.20 0.29 -15.37
CA ASP A 160 -1.51 -0.43 -14.13
C ASP A 160 -3.01 -0.74 -14.02
N LEU A 161 -3.55 -1.52 -14.96
CA LEU A 161 -4.96 -1.90 -14.94
C LEU A 161 -5.19 -3.05 -13.93
N GLN A 162 -5.68 -2.71 -12.73
CA GLN A 162 -5.89 -3.65 -11.63
C GLN A 162 -7.14 -3.30 -10.81
N HIS A 163 -7.55 -4.21 -9.91
CA HIS A 163 -8.78 -4.10 -9.12
C HIS A 163 -8.95 -2.77 -8.35
N GLY A 164 -7.91 -2.25 -7.69
CA GLY A 164 -7.97 -0.99 -6.95
C GLY A 164 -8.05 0.27 -7.83
N ASN A 165 -7.68 0.17 -9.12
CA ASN A 165 -7.70 1.27 -10.09
C ASN A 165 -8.98 1.30 -10.94
N ILE A 166 -9.92 0.38 -10.68
CA ILE A 166 -11.18 0.24 -11.41
C ILE A 166 -12.33 0.46 -10.42
N LEU A 167 -13.00 1.59 -10.54
CA LEU A 167 -14.15 1.95 -9.71
C LEU A 167 -15.46 1.68 -10.44
N VAL A 168 -16.38 0.98 -9.78
CA VAL A 168 -17.72 0.67 -10.29
C VAL A 168 -18.74 1.56 -9.57
N LEU A 169 -19.41 2.42 -10.32
CA LEU A 169 -20.40 3.37 -9.82
C LEU A 169 -21.74 2.66 -9.55
N ALA A 170 -22.63 3.30 -8.79
CA ALA A 170 -23.94 2.74 -8.43
C ALA A 170 -24.86 2.41 -9.64
N ASP A 171 -24.64 3.04 -10.80
CA ASP A 171 -25.33 2.74 -12.07
C ASP A 171 -24.63 1.65 -12.92
N GLY A 172 -23.57 1.06 -12.37
CA GLY A 172 -22.72 0.05 -13.00
C GLY A 172 -21.72 0.59 -14.01
N ARG A 173 -21.61 1.92 -14.23
CA ARG A 173 -20.49 2.47 -15.04
C ARG A 173 -19.16 2.15 -14.38
N ILE A 174 -18.12 2.02 -15.20
CA ILE A 174 -16.74 1.82 -14.77
C ILE A 174 -16.00 3.14 -14.97
N GLN A 175 -15.21 3.56 -13.99
CA GLN A 175 -14.25 4.64 -14.13
C GLN A 175 -12.87 4.20 -13.64
N LEU A 176 -11.84 4.49 -14.44
CA LEU A 176 -10.44 4.25 -14.14
C LEU A 176 -9.84 5.40 -13.34
N VAL A 177 -8.95 5.09 -12.42
CA VAL A 177 -8.18 6.04 -11.61
C VAL A 177 -6.71 5.60 -11.51
N ASP A 178 -5.84 6.52 -11.13
CA ASP A 178 -4.37 6.34 -11.07
C ASP A 178 -3.65 6.15 -12.43
N TYR A 179 -3.51 7.24 -13.16
CA TYR A 179 -2.90 7.27 -14.50
C TYR A 179 -1.37 7.30 -14.52
N ASP A 180 -0.69 6.99 -13.42
CA ASP A 180 0.77 7.11 -13.28
C ASP A 180 1.53 6.16 -14.23
N GLY A 181 0.95 4.97 -14.45
CA GLY A 181 1.45 3.97 -15.40
C GLY A 181 1.06 4.21 -16.86
N SER A 182 0.23 5.21 -17.19
CA SER A 182 -0.49 5.26 -18.47
C SER A 182 0.37 5.64 -19.68
N TRP A 183 0.02 5.05 -20.82
CA TRP A 183 0.60 5.28 -22.12
C TRP A 183 -0.41 5.92 -23.07
N VAL A 184 0.10 6.86 -23.87
CA VAL A 184 -0.57 7.50 -25.00
C VAL A 184 0.45 7.69 -26.12
N PRO A 185 0.06 7.92 -27.39
CA PRO A 185 1.01 7.93 -28.51
C PRO A 185 2.10 9.00 -28.40
N ALA A 186 1.83 10.10 -27.68
CA ALA A 186 2.80 11.16 -27.37
C ALA A 186 3.92 10.72 -26.40
N LEU A 187 3.77 9.57 -25.73
CA LEU A 187 4.78 8.97 -24.84
C LEU A 187 5.52 7.79 -25.49
N SER A 188 5.30 7.54 -26.78
CA SER A 188 6.00 6.49 -27.54
C SER A 188 7.52 6.66 -27.46
N GLY A 189 8.24 5.56 -27.24
CA GLY A 189 9.70 5.55 -27.07
C GLY A 189 10.20 5.93 -25.67
N LYS A 190 9.33 6.37 -24.75
CA LYS A 190 9.67 6.44 -23.31
C LYS A 190 9.63 5.03 -22.68
N ARG A 191 10.10 4.93 -21.44
CA ARG A 191 9.94 3.74 -20.59
C ARG A 191 8.78 3.95 -19.61
N ALA A 192 8.21 2.86 -19.11
CA ALA A 192 7.25 2.90 -18.01
C ALA A 192 7.94 3.42 -16.74
N LEU A 193 7.21 4.16 -15.89
CA LEU A 193 7.71 4.56 -14.57
C LEU A 193 7.73 3.38 -13.59
N GLU A 194 6.76 2.47 -13.74
CA GLU A 194 6.60 1.27 -12.93
C GLU A 194 6.09 0.09 -13.76
N ALA A 195 6.18 -1.12 -13.19
CA ALA A 195 5.81 -2.37 -13.86
C ALA A 195 4.35 -2.79 -13.64
N GLY A 196 3.56 -1.98 -12.94
CA GLY A 196 2.18 -2.30 -12.53
C GLY A 196 2.09 -3.39 -11.45
N HIS A 197 0.87 -3.69 -11.03
CA HIS A 197 0.56 -4.64 -9.97
C HIS A 197 0.83 -6.09 -10.41
N PRO A 198 1.67 -6.87 -9.70
CA PRO A 198 2.19 -8.15 -10.19
C PRO A 198 1.12 -9.20 -10.52
N ASN A 199 -0.03 -9.15 -9.84
CA ASN A 199 -1.17 -10.06 -10.09
C ASN A 199 -1.98 -9.72 -11.37
N TYR A 200 -1.60 -8.69 -12.13
CA TYR A 200 -2.28 -8.25 -13.37
C TYR A 200 -1.30 -8.05 -14.53
N GLN A 201 -0.09 -8.60 -14.44
CA GLN A 201 1.01 -8.32 -15.37
C GLN A 201 1.67 -9.62 -15.85
N PRO A 202 2.09 -9.69 -17.13
CA PRO A 202 2.70 -10.92 -17.65
C PRO A 202 4.08 -11.14 -16.99
N PRO A 203 4.47 -12.39 -16.69
CA PRO A 203 5.73 -12.71 -15.97
C PRO A 203 6.99 -12.07 -16.58
N HIS A 204 6.97 -11.88 -17.90
CA HIS A 204 8.09 -11.37 -18.70
C HIS A 204 7.99 -9.86 -18.97
N ARG A 205 7.16 -9.09 -18.24
CA ARG A 205 7.07 -7.63 -18.40
C ARG A 205 8.32 -6.94 -17.87
N THR A 206 8.78 -5.94 -18.61
CA THR A 206 9.87 -5.03 -18.26
C THR A 206 9.41 -3.58 -18.37
N LEU A 207 10.18 -2.62 -17.83
CA LEU A 207 9.89 -1.18 -17.99
C LEU A 207 10.09 -0.67 -19.44
N GLN A 208 10.63 -1.50 -20.32
CA GLN A 208 10.75 -1.24 -21.76
C GLN A 208 9.46 -1.59 -22.51
N ASP A 209 8.63 -2.45 -21.93
CA ASP A 209 7.32 -2.79 -22.47
C ASP A 209 6.33 -1.68 -22.08
N PHE A 210 6.30 -0.63 -22.90
CA PHE A 210 5.54 0.60 -22.67
C PHE A 210 4.96 1.12 -24.00
N ASP A 211 3.90 0.46 -24.46
CA ASP A 211 3.19 0.75 -25.70
C ASP A 211 1.66 0.52 -25.55
N ALA A 212 0.93 0.60 -26.67
CA ALA A 212 -0.53 0.43 -26.71
C ALA A 212 -1.06 -0.94 -26.23
N SER A 213 -0.21 -1.96 -26.11
CA SER A 213 -0.58 -3.32 -25.68
C SER A 213 -0.48 -3.57 -24.17
N LEU A 214 -0.05 -2.56 -23.39
CA LEU A 214 0.19 -2.65 -21.93
C LEU A 214 -0.91 -3.36 -21.13
N ASP A 215 -2.18 -3.05 -21.41
CA ASP A 215 -3.32 -3.57 -20.66
C ASP A 215 -3.81 -4.93 -21.17
N ASP A 216 -3.30 -5.43 -22.29
CA ASP A 216 -3.86 -6.60 -22.98
C ASP A 216 -3.91 -7.83 -22.06
N PHE A 217 -2.83 -8.08 -21.32
CA PHE A 217 -2.77 -9.15 -20.32
C PHE A 217 -3.73 -8.88 -19.16
N SER A 218 -3.73 -7.65 -18.62
CA SER A 218 -4.57 -7.25 -17.48
C SER A 218 -6.06 -7.42 -17.79
N PHE A 219 -6.50 -7.04 -18.99
CA PHE A 219 -7.86 -7.29 -19.46
C PHE A 219 -8.20 -8.77 -19.53
N GLU A 220 -7.31 -9.63 -20.02
CA GLU A 220 -7.56 -11.07 -20.05
C GLU A 220 -7.70 -11.66 -18.64
N VAL A 221 -6.93 -11.18 -17.65
CA VAL A 221 -7.08 -11.55 -16.22
C VAL A 221 -8.45 -11.12 -15.68
N LEU A 222 -8.87 -9.88 -15.94
CA LEU A 222 -10.14 -9.33 -15.48
C LEU A 222 -11.34 -10.06 -16.12
N LEU A 223 -11.31 -10.23 -17.44
CA LEU A 223 -12.37 -10.88 -18.21
C LEU A 223 -12.51 -12.36 -17.84
N LEU A 224 -11.39 -13.10 -17.70
CA LEU A 224 -11.42 -14.47 -17.20
C LEU A 224 -11.97 -14.54 -15.78
N THR A 225 -11.59 -13.63 -14.90
CA THR A 225 -12.08 -13.63 -13.51
C THR A 225 -13.60 -13.46 -13.45
N VAL A 226 -14.18 -12.50 -14.18
CA VAL A 226 -15.65 -12.33 -14.20
C VAL A 226 -16.36 -13.54 -14.82
N GLN A 227 -15.79 -14.15 -15.87
CA GLN A 227 -16.32 -15.39 -16.44
C GLN A 227 -16.25 -16.59 -15.48
N LEU A 228 -15.15 -16.73 -14.73
CA LEU A 228 -15.04 -17.77 -13.71
C LEU A 228 -16.07 -17.59 -12.60
N LEU A 229 -16.29 -16.37 -12.10
CA LEU A 229 -17.30 -16.10 -11.08
C LEU A 229 -18.74 -16.30 -11.59
N LEU A 230 -18.98 -16.14 -12.90
CA LEU A 230 -20.25 -16.49 -13.55
C LEU A 230 -20.52 -18.00 -13.63
N VAL A 231 -19.51 -18.86 -13.45
CA VAL A 231 -19.65 -20.33 -13.57
C VAL A 231 -19.42 -21.04 -12.23
N GLN A 232 -18.44 -20.58 -11.46
CA GLN A 232 -17.97 -21.14 -10.19
C GLN A 232 -17.71 -20.00 -9.17
N PRO A 233 -18.76 -19.33 -8.64
CA PRO A 233 -18.62 -18.25 -7.67
C PRO A 233 -17.90 -18.65 -6.37
N GLU A 234 -17.85 -19.95 -6.07
CA GLU A 234 -17.11 -20.52 -4.93
C GLU A 234 -15.59 -20.31 -5.03
N LEU A 235 -15.02 -20.11 -6.23
CA LEU A 235 -13.60 -19.81 -6.41
C LEU A 235 -13.16 -18.55 -5.64
N TRP A 236 -14.07 -17.59 -5.45
CA TRP A 236 -13.82 -16.39 -4.66
C TRP A 236 -13.41 -16.74 -3.22
N ALA A 237 -14.07 -17.72 -2.58
CA ALA A 237 -13.81 -18.05 -1.18
C ALA A 237 -12.48 -18.81 -0.96
N GLU A 238 -11.81 -19.26 -2.04
CA GLU A 238 -10.61 -20.10 -2.01
C GLU A 238 -9.37 -19.38 -2.54
N PHE A 239 -9.55 -18.46 -3.50
CA PHE A 239 -8.44 -17.79 -4.21
C PHE A 239 -8.42 -16.27 -4.06
N HIS A 240 -9.45 -15.63 -3.49
CA HIS A 240 -9.41 -14.19 -3.21
C HIS A 240 -8.66 -13.92 -1.90
N GLU A 241 -7.64 -13.07 -1.98
CA GLU A 241 -6.95 -12.46 -0.85
C GLU A 241 -7.36 -10.98 -0.82
N ASP A 242 -8.01 -10.59 0.28
CA ASP A 242 -8.78 -9.34 0.46
C ASP A 242 -7.93 -8.08 0.21
N GLY A 243 -8.06 -7.47 -0.98
CA GLY A 243 -7.26 -6.31 -1.43
C GLY A 243 -5.87 -6.61 -2.03
N ASN A 244 -5.60 -7.86 -2.45
CA ASN A 244 -4.36 -8.27 -3.12
C ASN A 244 -4.61 -8.79 -4.55
N ASN A 245 -5.68 -9.55 -4.77
CA ASN A 245 -6.03 -10.11 -6.08
C ASN A 245 -7.54 -10.29 -6.24
N LEU A 246 -8.03 -10.55 -7.46
CA LEU A 246 -9.39 -11.06 -7.64
C LEU A 246 -9.45 -12.59 -7.47
N LEU A 247 -8.72 -13.33 -8.32
CA LEU A 247 -8.55 -14.79 -8.24
C LEU A 247 -7.10 -15.20 -8.52
N PHE A 248 -6.47 -14.65 -9.56
CA PHE A 248 -5.11 -15.00 -9.95
C PHE A 248 -4.05 -14.25 -9.15
N ARG A 249 -2.95 -14.92 -8.82
CA ARG A 249 -1.74 -14.34 -8.24
C ARG A 249 -0.59 -14.44 -9.22
N ARG A 250 0.46 -13.64 -9.03
CA ARG A 250 1.69 -13.65 -9.83
C ARG A 250 2.25 -15.06 -10.09
N ILE A 251 2.28 -15.89 -9.04
CA ILE A 251 2.80 -17.27 -9.11
C ILE A 251 1.98 -18.18 -10.05
N ASP A 252 0.68 -17.91 -10.21
CA ASP A 252 -0.17 -18.66 -11.14
C ASP A 252 0.22 -18.40 -12.60
N PHE A 253 0.80 -17.24 -12.90
CA PHE A 253 1.31 -16.92 -14.25
C PHE A 253 2.77 -17.36 -14.45
N GLU A 254 3.60 -17.28 -13.39
CA GLU A 254 4.99 -17.73 -13.43
C GLU A 254 5.12 -19.25 -13.54
N ASN A 255 4.21 -20.02 -12.94
CA ASN A 255 4.20 -21.48 -13.03
C ASN A 255 2.78 -22.06 -13.24
N PRO A 256 2.19 -21.92 -14.45
CA PRO A 256 0.80 -22.31 -14.67
C PRO A 256 0.50 -23.79 -14.44
N ALA A 257 1.49 -24.66 -14.64
CA ALA A 257 1.34 -26.11 -14.45
C ALA A 257 1.15 -26.51 -12.97
N GLN A 258 1.72 -25.73 -12.04
CA GLN A 258 1.63 -26.01 -10.59
C GLN A 258 0.55 -25.20 -9.86
N SER A 259 -0.10 -24.25 -10.55
CA SER A 259 -1.19 -23.47 -9.98
C SER A 259 -2.42 -24.34 -9.66
N PRO A 260 -2.90 -24.35 -8.40
CA PRO A 260 -4.17 -25.00 -8.07
C PRO A 260 -5.37 -24.38 -8.79
N LEU A 261 -5.33 -23.06 -9.07
CA LEU A 261 -6.38 -22.36 -9.79
C LEU A 261 -6.47 -22.84 -11.24
N TRP A 262 -5.35 -22.88 -11.98
CA TRP A 262 -5.35 -23.41 -13.35
C TRP A 262 -5.77 -24.88 -13.40
N GLN A 263 -5.32 -25.70 -12.47
CA GLN A 263 -5.74 -27.11 -12.37
C GLN A 263 -7.25 -27.26 -12.16
N LYS A 264 -7.85 -26.41 -11.32
CA LYS A 264 -9.29 -26.42 -11.02
C LYS A 264 -10.13 -26.00 -12.23
N ILE A 265 -9.70 -24.99 -12.99
CA ILE A 265 -10.45 -24.46 -14.15
C ILE A 265 -10.09 -25.15 -15.48
N ALA A 266 -9.11 -26.04 -15.51
CA ALA A 266 -8.69 -26.79 -16.70
C ALA A 266 -9.86 -27.53 -17.38
N HIS A 267 -10.78 -28.08 -16.58
CA HIS A 267 -11.94 -28.85 -17.03
C HIS A 267 -13.16 -27.97 -17.37
N CYS A 268 -13.07 -26.64 -17.28
CA CYS A 268 -14.17 -25.77 -17.67
C CYS A 268 -14.36 -25.79 -19.20
N LEU A 269 -15.57 -26.12 -19.64
CA LEU A 269 -15.93 -26.23 -21.06
C LEU A 269 -16.72 -25.02 -21.60
N GLN A 270 -16.81 -23.92 -20.86
CA GLN A 270 -17.44 -22.70 -21.38
C GLN A 270 -16.53 -22.00 -22.41
N PRO A 271 -17.02 -21.68 -23.63
CA PRO A 271 -16.18 -21.13 -24.70
C PRO A 271 -15.44 -19.84 -24.33
N GLU A 272 -16.08 -18.95 -23.59
CA GLU A 272 -15.52 -17.67 -23.13
C GLU A 272 -14.38 -17.92 -22.13
N VAL A 273 -14.59 -18.81 -21.16
CA VAL A 273 -13.56 -19.22 -20.18
C VAL A 273 -12.35 -19.84 -20.88
N GLN A 274 -12.59 -20.76 -21.82
CA GLN A 274 -11.51 -21.39 -22.60
C GLN A 274 -10.74 -20.36 -23.42
N THR A 275 -11.44 -19.43 -24.07
CA THR A 275 -10.82 -18.39 -24.91
C THR A 275 -9.87 -17.50 -24.08
N HIS A 276 -10.31 -17.01 -22.92
CA HIS A 276 -9.46 -16.16 -22.07
C HIS A 276 -8.33 -16.93 -21.38
N ARG A 277 -8.60 -18.16 -20.92
CA ARG A 277 -7.59 -19.08 -20.36
C ARG A 277 -6.46 -19.33 -21.36
N ASP A 278 -6.80 -19.75 -22.58
CA ASP A 278 -5.81 -20.17 -23.58
C ASP A 278 -4.94 -18.98 -24.04
N ARG A 279 -5.50 -17.76 -24.05
CA ARG A 279 -4.75 -16.52 -24.24
C ARG A 279 -3.78 -16.24 -23.10
N LEU A 280 -4.23 -16.25 -21.84
CA LEU A 280 -3.36 -16.02 -20.68
C LEU A 280 -2.23 -17.03 -20.59
N LEU A 281 -2.49 -18.32 -20.83
CA LEU A 281 -1.46 -19.35 -20.90
C LEU A 281 -0.45 -19.08 -22.04
N GLY A 282 -0.91 -18.57 -23.18
CA GLY A 282 -0.05 -18.08 -24.26
C GLY A 282 0.90 -16.96 -23.81
N TRP A 283 0.39 -15.96 -23.08
CA TRP A 283 1.21 -14.89 -22.51
C TRP A 283 2.22 -15.40 -21.47
N CYS A 284 1.83 -16.34 -20.61
CA CYS A 284 2.73 -16.98 -19.64
C CYS A 284 3.89 -17.71 -20.33
N GLY A 285 3.60 -18.39 -21.45
CA GLY A 285 4.59 -19.01 -22.34
C GLY A 285 5.40 -18.04 -23.21
N GLY A 286 5.27 -16.72 -23.02
CA GLY A 286 6.03 -15.70 -23.75
C GLY A 286 5.48 -15.35 -25.15
N ASN A 287 4.33 -15.90 -25.56
CA ASN A 287 3.72 -15.60 -26.85
C ASN A 287 2.95 -14.27 -26.83
N ARG A 288 3.68 -13.16 -27.02
CA ARG A 288 3.14 -11.78 -27.07
C ARG A 288 2.40 -11.44 -28.38
N ARG A 289 1.83 -12.41 -29.10
CA ARG A 289 1.22 -12.17 -30.43
C ARG A 289 -0.13 -11.44 -30.31
N PRO A 290 -0.31 -10.27 -30.96
CA PRO A 290 -1.62 -9.61 -31.00
C PRO A 290 -2.60 -10.36 -31.90
N TRP A 291 -3.78 -10.69 -31.36
CA TRP A 291 -4.78 -11.57 -32.01
C TRP A 291 -5.78 -10.84 -32.93
N TRP A 292 -5.80 -9.50 -32.92
CA TRP A 292 -6.88 -8.70 -33.53
C TRP A 292 -7.00 -8.79 -35.06
N GLY A 293 -6.02 -9.32 -35.77
CA GLY A 293 -5.98 -9.33 -37.24
C GLY A 293 -7.06 -10.16 -37.97
N GLN A 294 -7.81 -11.05 -37.29
CA GLN A 294 -8.82 -11.92 -37.94
C GLN A 294 -10.20 -11.94 -37.27
N ALA A 295 -10.32 -11.53 -36.00
CA ALA A 295 -11.61 -11.51 -35.29
C ALA A 295 -12.43 -10.24 -35.54
N TRP A 296 -11.74 -9.14 -35.87
CA TRP A 296 -12.30 -7.80 -36.08
C TRP A 296 -13.43 -7.76 -37.14
N GLU A 297 -13.24 -8.43 -38.28
CA GLU A 297 -14.21 -8.43 -39.38
C GLU A 297 -15.53 -9.14 -39.00
N ARG A 298 -15.46 -10.17 -38.15
CA ARG A 298 -16.64 -10.92 -37.70
C ARG A 298 -17.52 -10.14 -36.73
N LEU A 299 -16.93 -9.31 -35.88
CA LEU A 299 -17.66 -8.46 -34.93
C LEU A 299 -18.30 -7.24 -35.61
N ARG A 300 -17.62 -6.64 -36.61
CA ARG A 300 -18.20 -5.53 -37.42
C ARG A 300 -19.53 -5.89 -38.09
N ALA A 301 -19.73 -7.15 -38.47
CA ALA A 301 -20.93 -7.60 -39.16
C ALA A 301 -22.20 -7.59 -38.28
N VAL A 302 -22.08 -7.56 -36.95
CA VAL A 302 -23.21 -7.72 -36.01
C VAL A 302 -23.80 -6.38 -35.56
N GLN A 303 -23.08 -5.26 -35.67
CA GLN A 303 -23.52 -3.93 -35.20
C GLN A 303 -23.90 -2.95 -36.31
N ALA A 304 -23.92 -3.37 -37.58
CA ALA A 304 -24.14 -2.49 -38.73
C ALA A 304 -25.64 -2.20 -39.03
N GLN A 305 -26.34 -1.51 -38.13
CA GLN A 305 -27.55 -0.74 -38.47
C GLN A 305 -27.59 0.61 -37.71
N PRO A 306 -27.51 1.77 -38.40
CA PRO A 306 -27.53 3.10 -37.78
C PRO A 306 -28.90 3.78 -37.88
N PRO A 307 -29.06 4.95 -37.21
CA PRO A 307 -29.52 6.11 -37.99
C PRO A 307 -28.68 7.40 -37.82
N VAL A 308 -28.14 7.86 -38.97
CA VAL A 308 -28.31 9.22 -39.57
C VAL A 308 -27.85 10.50 -38.83
N TRP A 309 -26.61 10.95 -39.09
CA TRP A 309 -26.18 12.14 -39.91
C TRP A 309 -26.95 13.48 -39.74
N LEU A 310 -26.38 14.71 -39.64
CA LEU A 310 -25.01 15.30 -39.81
C LEU A 310 -24.87 16.72 -39.16
N PRO A 311 -23.64 17.34 -39.12
CA PRO A 311 -23.33 18.73 -38.74
C PRO A 311 -23.29 19.68 -39.99
N PRO A 312 -22.74 20.91 -39.91
CA PRO A 312 -21.29 21.17 -40.12
C PRO A 312 -20.76 22.27 -39.13
N VAL A 313 -19.60 22.95 -39.22
CA VAL A 313 -18.54 23.18 -40.24
C VAL A 313 -17.14 23.25 -39.57
N THR A 314 -16.05 23.19 -40.35
CA THR A 314 -14.63 23.29 -39.96
C THR A 314 -13.98 24.64 -40.32
N LEU A 315 -12.79 24.94 -39.79
CA LEU A 315 -11.64 25.49 -40.57
C LEU A 315 -10.31 25.40 -39.78
N ALA A 316 -9.17 25.56 -40.47
CA ALA A 316 -7.93 24.88 -40.08
C ALA A 316 -6.63 25.70 -40.18
N ALA A 317 -5.64 25.24 -39.40
CA ALA A 317 -4.19 25.17 -39.69
C ALA A 317 -3.26 26.42 -39.80
N ALA A 318 -2.00 26.13 -39.42
CA ALA A 318 -0.71 26.66 -39.93
C ALA A 318 0.06 27.77 -39.16
N SER A 319 0.92 27.31 -38.25
CA SER A 319 2.41 27.45 -38.24
C SER A 319 3.13 28.76 -38.64
N LEU A 320 4.10 29.20 -37.81
CA LEU A 320 5.54 29.52 -38.11
C LEU A 320 6.19 30.23 -36.88
N VAL A 321 7.18 29.65 -36.18
CA VAL A 321 8.66 29.79 -36.33
C VAL A 321 9.27 31.17 -35.97
N GLY A 322 10.22 31.19 -35.03
CA GLY A 322 11.10 32.33 -34.67
C GLY A 322 12.22 31.93 -33.69
N LEU A 323 13.44 32.50 -33.81
CA LEU A 323 14.70 32.02 -33.19
C LEU A 323 15.43 33.07 -32.31
N GLY A 324 16.37 32.61 -31.47
CA GLY A 324 17.37 33.40 -30.68
C GLY A 324 17.19 33.22 -29.16
N GLY A 325 18.19 32.95 -28.30
CA GLY A 325 19.62 33.36 -28.26
C GLY A 325 19.77 34.52 -27.24
N VAL A 326 20.76 34.64 -26.34
CA VAL A 326 22.08 33.98 -26.11
C VAL A 326 22.45 34.05 -24.59
N THR A 327 23.50 33.33 -24.18
CA THR A 327 24.08 33.11 -22.83
C THR A 327 24.76 34.30 -22.12
N HIS A 328 24.93 34.20 -20.78
CA HIS A 328 26.19 34.32 -19.98
C HIS A 328 25.83 34.50 -18.47
N LEU A 329 26.67 34.33 -17.43
CA LEU A 329 27.72 33.38 -16.97
C LEU A 329 28.35 34.03 -15.70
N ALA A 330 29.04 33.26 -14.84
CA ALA A 330 29.92 33.69 -13.72
C ALA A 330 29.30 34.31 -12.44
N GLN A 331 29.97 34.32 -11.27
CA GLN A 331 30.71 33.29 -10.51
C GLN A 331 31.22 33.88 -9.16
N ALA A 332 31.19 33.09 -8.07
CA ALA A 332 31.95 33.29 -6.81
C ALA A 332 31.69 34.63 -6.03
N ILE A 333 32.18 34.93 -4.80
CA ILE A 333 33.18 34.38 -3.85
C ILE A 333 32.57 34.50 -2.43
N GLY A 334 32.66 33.54 -1.51
CA GLY A 334 33.73 33.50 -0.50
C GLY A 334 33.26 32.94 0.86
N ARG A 335 34.14 32.23 1.59
CA ARG A 335 33.90 31.66 2.94
C ARG A 335 34.93 32.20 3.94
N SER A 336 34.55 32.25 5.21
CA SER A 336 35.47 32.16 6.36
C SER A 336 34.81 31.34 7.48
N GLN A 337 35.61 30.64 8.29
CA GLN A 337 35.19 29.65 9.30
C GLN A 337 35.26 30.20 10.73
N PRO A 338 34.66 29.48 11.70
CA PRO A 338 35.26 29.32 13.04
C PRO A 338 35.64 27.85 13.37
N LEU A 339 36.50 27.69 14.38
CA LEU A 339 37.12 26.44 14.87
C LEU A 339 36.33 25.79 16.06
N PRO A 340 36.66 24.55 16.51
CA PRO A 340 35.70 23.60 17.09
C PRO A 340 35.73 23.43 18.64
N PRO A 341 34.75 22.69 19.22
CA PRO A 341 34.75 22.22 20.62
C PRO A 341 35.56 20.91 20.85
N PRO A 342 35.84 20.51 22.11
CA PRO A 342 36.81 19.46 22.49
C PRO A 342 36.32 18.00 22.31
N PRO A 343 37.22 16.99 22.43
CA PRO A 343 37.01 15.68 21.79
C PRO A 343 36.13 14.68 22.56
N ILE A 344 35.33 13.94 21.78
CA ILE A 344 34.60 12.72 22.13
C ILE A 344 35.56 11.51 21.99
N PRO A 345 35.37 10.38 22.72
CA PRO A 345 36.28 9.23 22.66
C PRO A 345 36.53 8.72 21.24
N ALA A 346 37.74 8.20 21.00
CA ALA A 346 38.28 7.92 19.67
C ALA A 346 37.35 7.10 18.77
N VAL A 347 36.66 7.80 17.86
CA VAL A 347 35.96 7.22 16.72
C VAL A 347 37.03 6.53 15.86
N VAL A 348 36.93 5.20 15.72
CA VAL A 348 37.69 4.47 14.71
C VAL A 348 37.38 5.14 13.36
N PRO A 349 38.39 5.61 12.59
CA PRO A 349 38.13 6.39 11.40
C PRO A 349 37.33 5.57 10.40
N LEU A 350 36.05 5.94 10.28
CA LEU A 350 35.10 5.37 9.34
C LEU A 350 35.67 5.48 7.93
N VAL A 351 35.78 4.35 7.22
CA VAL A 351 36.28 4.33 5.85
C VAL A 351 35.08 4.44 4.90
N PRO A 352 34.96 5.54 4.12
CA PRO A 352 33.92 5.65 3.10
C PRO A 352 34.12 4.57 2.05
N MET A 353 33.07 3.81 1.76
CA MET A 353 33.10 2.67 0.85
C MET A 353 32.05 2.84 -0.25
N THR A 354 32.44 2.67 -1.51
CA THR A 354 31.47 2.69 -2.63
C THR A 354 30.83 1.31 -2.81
N ARG A 355 29.70 1.27 -3.55
CA ARG A 355 29.02 0.03 -3.97
C ARG A 355 30.01 -0.92 -4.64
N GLU A 356 30.81 -0.42 -5.57
CA GLU A 356 31.75 -1.20 -6.39
C GLU A 356 32.86 -1.79 -5.52
N ALA A 357 33.41 -1.00 -4.59
CA ALA A 357 34.42 -1.46 -3.65
C ALA A 357 33.88 -2.58 -2.74
N LEU A 358 32.69 -2.39 -2.17
CA LEU A 358 32.06 -3.39 -1.30
C LEU A 358 31.78 -4.70 -2.05
N LEU A 359 31.17 -4.62 -3.23
CA LEU A 359 30.84 -5.82 -4.02
C LEU A 359 32.09 -6.56 -4.49
N ALA A 360 33.15 -5.84 -4.92
CA ALA A 360 34.40 -6.45 -5.34
C ALA A 360 35.12 -7.16 -4.17
N ASP A 361 35.15 -6.56 -2.98
CA ASP A 361 35.71 -7.19 -1.79
C ASP A 361 34.89 -8.39 -1.32
N TYR A 362 33.55 -8.28 -1.36
CA TYR A 362 32.65 -9.37 -0.99
C TYR A 362 32.81 -10.57 -1.94
N GLN A 363 32.97 -10.33 -3.24
CA GLN A 363 33.28 -11.36 -4.25
C GLN A 363 34.64 -12.05 -4.01
N ARG A 364 35.63 -11.33 -3.45
CA ARG A 364 36.92 -11.91 -3.01
C ARG A 364 36.83 -12.70 -1.71
N GLY A 365 35.63 -12.89 -1.15
CA GLY A 365 35.40 -13.65 0.07
C GLY A 365 35.48 -12.83 1.37
N ARG A 366 35.69 -11.50 1.30
CA ARG A 366 35.60 -10.65 2.48
C ARG A 366 34.16 -10.67 3.01
N ARG A 367 34.00 -10.84 4.32
CA ARG A 367 32.71 -10.72 5.03
C ARG A 367 32.70 -9.65 6.11
N ASP A 368 33.89 -9.23 6.57
CA ASP A 368 34.08 -8.21 7.59
C ASP A 368 34.11 -6.80 7.00
N PHE A 369 33.00 -6.09 7.15
CA PHE A 369 32.79 -4.69 6.79
C PHE A 369 32.35 -3.89 8.02
N ARG A 370 32.87 -4.24 9.21
CA ARG A 370 32.57 -3.51 10.45
C ARG A 370 33.12 -2.08 10.38
N GLY A 371 32.34 -1.11 10.85
CA GLY A 371 32.75 0.30 10.90
C GLY A 371 33.01 0.96 9.53
N VAL A 372 32.50 0.41 8.43
CA VAL A 372 32.52 1.11 7.13
C VAL A 372 31.47 2.23 7.10
N ASP A 373 31.68 3.23 6.25
CA ASP A 373 30.66 4.23 5.93
C ASP A 373 30.08 3.96 4.54
N LEU A 374 28.80 3.57 4.54
CA LEU A 374 27.94 3.30 3.38
C LEU A 374 26.72 4.25 3.37
N SER A 375 26.79 5.40 4.07
CA SER A 375 25.70 6.38 4.12
C SER A 375 25.27 6.79 2.71
N GLY A 376 23.97 6.66 2.41
CA GLY A 376 23.40 6.97 1.10
C GLY A 376 23.79 6.02 -0.05
N VAL A 377 24.58 4.96 0.19
CA VAL A 377 25.02 4.04 -0.86
C VAL A 377 23.87 3.15 -1.31
N THR A 378 23.70 3.03 -2.63
CA THR A 378 22.70 2.14 -3.23
C THR A 378 23.27 0.75 -3.48
N LEU A 379 22.75 -0.23 -2.74
CA LEU A 379 23.04 -1.66 -2.76
C LEU A 379 21.79 -2.50 -3.09
N ASN A 380 20.80 -1.94 -3.81
CA ASN A 380 19.60 -2.68 -4.21
C ASN A 380 19.89 -3.94 -5.03
N SER A 381 19.07 -4.96 -4.81
CA SER A 381 19.06 -6.26 -5.49
C SER A 381 20.40 -7.01 -5.47
N VAL A 382 21.16 -6.88 -4.37
CA VAL A 382 22.43 -7.60 -4.16
C VAL A 382 22.23 -8.85 -3.31
N ALA A 383 23.15 -9.81 -3.42
CA ALA A 383 23.23 -10.96 -2.51
C ALA A 383 24.45 -10.83 -1.60
N LEU A 384 24.22 -10.46 -0.34
CA LEU A 384 25.21 -10.28 0.72
C LEU A 384 24.89 -11.13 1.99
N PRO A 385 24.50 -12.41 1.88
CA PRO A 385 24.16 -13.23 3.05
C PRO A 385 25.35 -13.40 4.00
N GLY A 386 25.09 -13.18 5.30
CA GLY A 386 26.11 -13.26 6.34
C GLY A 386 27.15 -12.13 6.34
N ILE A 387 26.90 -11.02 5.63
CA ILE A 387 27.76 -9.82 5.70
C ILE A 387 27.81 -9.26 7.13
N ASP A 388 28.99 -8.87 7.58
CA ASP A 388 29.22 -8.29 8.90
C ASP A 388 29.38 -6.77 8.79
N LEU A 389 28.31 -6.04 9.09
CA LEU A 389 28.17 -4.58 9.08
C LEU A 389 28.05 -4.00 10.50
N ARG A 390 28.55 -4.71 11.52
CA ARG A 390 28.46 -4.25 12.92
C ARG A 390 29.19 -2.91 13.11
N GLY A 391 28.53 -1.95 13.74
CA GLY A 391 29.03 -0.57 13.87
C GLY A 391 29.19 0.21 12.56
N ALA A 392 28.69 -0.30 11.43
CA ALA A 392 28.73 0.43 10.15
C ALA A 392 27.76 1.63 10.14
N ARG A 393 28.05 2.61 9.29
CA ARG A 393 27.15 3.71 8.99
C ARG A 393 26.41 3.44 7.69
N LEU A 394 25.10 3.49 7.76
CA LEU A 394 24.15 3.00 6.76
C LEU A 394 22.99 4.00 6.59
N GLN A 395 23.11 5.23 7.12
CA GLN A 395 22.03 6.21 7.10
C GLN A 395 21.58 6.51 5.66
N ASN A 396 20.29 6.40 5.38
CA ASN A 396 19.68 6.56 4.04
C ASN A 396 20.27 5.65 2.95
N SER A 397 21.00 4.59 3.32
CA SER A 397 21.47 3.58 2.36
C SER A 397 20.30 2.75 1.82
N GLN A 398 20.49 2.14 0.66
CA GLN A 398 19.41 1.46 -0.06
C GLN A 398 19.78 0.01 -0.31
N PHE A 399 18.90 -0.91 0.05
CA PHE A 399 19.06 -2.36 0.00
C PHE A 399 17.77 -3.05 -0.48
N GLN A 400 16.86 -2.33 -1.17
CA GLN A 400 15.59 -2.88 -1.66
C GLN A 400 15.81 -4.19 -2.42
N SER A 401 14.97 -5.19 -2.14
CA SER A 401 15.00 -6.53 -2.75
C SER A 401 16.36 -7.25 -2.67
N SER A 402 17.17 -6.99 -1.64
CA SER A 402 18.48 -7.63 -1.44
C SER A 402 18.41 -8.85 -0.52
N ASP A 403 19.26 -9.84 -0.74
CA ASP A 403 19.46 -10.97 0.16
C ASP A 403 20.54 -10.61 1.20
N LEU A 404 20.12 -10.46 2.44
CA LEU A 404 20.88 -10.10 3.62
C LEU A 404 20.68 -11.15 4.75
N ARG A 405 20.30 -12.39 4.40
CA ARG A 405 20.05 -13.46 5.38
C ARG A 405 21.25 -13.67 6.30
N GLY A 406 21.02 -13.72 7.61
CA GLY A 406 22.07 -13.85 8.62
C GLY A 406 23.10 -12.71 8.66
N ALA A 407 22.85 -11.57 8.00
CA ALA A 407 23.70 -10.39 8.10
C ALA A 407 23.73 -9.84 9.53
N ARG A 408 24.82 -9.17 9.91
CA ARG A 408 25.02 -8.61 11.25
C ARG A 408 25.11 -7.10 11.18
N PHE A 409 24.12 -6.45 11.76
CA PHE A 409 23.95 -5.00 11.83
C PHE A 409 24.08 -4.47 13.26
N ASN A 410 24.54 -5.29 14.22
CA ASN A 410 24.63 -4.88 15.63
C ASN A 410 25.31 -3.51 15.80
N GLN A 411 24.70 -2.63 16.59
CA GLN A 411 25.24 -1.31 16.92
C GLN A 411 25.54 -0.44 15.67
N SER A 412 24.93 -0.75 14.51
CA SER A 412 25.05 0.06 13.30
C SER A 412 24.10 1.25 13.31
N GLU A 413 24.46 2.28 12.56
CA GLU A 413 23.70 3.52 12.43
C GLU A 413 23.03 3.57 11.04
N ALA A 414 21.82 3.02 10.96
CA ALA A 414 21.05 2.74 9.75
C ALA A 414 19.71 3.52 9.68
N SER A 415 19.62 4.69 10.34
CA SER A 415 18.42 5.53 10.30
C SER A 415 18.04 5.90 8.86
N GLY A 416 16.77 5.73 8.48
CA GLY A 416 16.28 6.00 7.13
C GLY A 416 16.71 5.00 6.06
N ILE A 417 17.28 3.83 6.43
CA ILE A 417 17.64 2.78 5.47
C ILE A 417 16.41 2.28 4.70
N LEU A 418 16.59 1.96 3.42
CA LEU A 418 15.54 1.40 2.57
C LEU A 418 15.78 -0.10 2.35
N LEU A 419 14.90 -0.94 2.89
CA LEU A 419 14.96 -2.42 2.89
C LEU A 419 13.68 -3.06 2.31
N ARG A 420 12.83 -2.31 1.58
CA ARG A 420 11.58 -2.81 1.01
C ARG A 420 11.80 -4.10 0.21
N GLY A 421 11.07 -5.16 0.54
CA GLY A 421 11.17 -6.47 -0.11
C GLY A 421 12.51 -7.20 0.06
N ALA A 422 13.39 -6.75 0.96
CA ALA A 422 14.66 -7.42 1.24
C ALA A 422 14.46 -8.68 2.11
N ILE A 423 15.42 -9.60 2.08
CA ILE A 423 15.40 -10.85 2.83
C ILE A 423 16.47 -10.78 3.93
N LEU A 424 16.04 -10.60 5.17
CA LEU A 424 16.88 -10.47 6.37
C LEU A 424 16.71 -11.65 7.33
N ASP A 425 16.15 -12.79 6.89
CA ASP A 425 15.88 -13.94 7.76
C ASP A 425 17.12 -14.33 8.59
N GLY A 426 16.92 -14.47 9.91
CA GLY A 426 17.97 -14.77 10.89
C GLY A 426 19.05 -13.69 11.08
N ALA A 427 18.87 -12.48 10.54
CA ALA A 427 19.83 -11.38 10.73
C ALA A 427 19.86 -10.85 12.18
N ASP A 428 20.98 -10.24 12.55
CA ASP A 428 21.25 -9.71 13.88
C ASP A 428 21.33 -8.18 13.87
N LEU A 429 20.22 -7.53 14.20
CA LEU A 429 19.99 -6.08 14.18
C LEU A 429 19.92 -5.48 15.61
N GLN A 430 20.34 -6.24 16.62
CA GLN A 430 20.26 -5.83 18.02
C GLN A 430 21.09 -4.58 18.33
N GLU A 431 20.59 -3.71 19.21
CA GLU A 431 21.25 -2.46 19.62
C GLU A 431 21.56 -1.47 18.47
N ALA A 432 21.03 -1.70 17.26
CA ALA A 432 21.24 -0.84 16.11
C ALA A 432 20.19 0.28 16.03
N ASN A 433 20.55 1.38 15.37
CA ASN A 433 19.63 2.48 15.07
C ASN A 433 19.06 2.33 13.65
N PHE A 434 17.80 1.93 13.57
CA PHE A 434 17.02 1.74 12.34
C PHE A 434 15.81 2.69 12.28
N ALA A 435 15.79 3.78 13.05
CA ALA A 435 14.66 4.71 13.11
C ALA A 435 14.34 5.30 11.73
N ASN A 436 13.06 5.45 11.40
CA ASN A 436 12.55 5.85 10.09
C ASN A 436 12.93 4.89 8.93
N GLY A 437 13.33 3.65 9.22
CA GLY A 437 13.67 2.64 8.22
C GLY A 437 12.45 2.10 7.47
N GLU A 438 12.64 1.66 6.23
CA GLU A 438 11.59 1.16 5.34
C GLU A 438 11.76 -0.33 5.05
N PHE A 439 11.06 -1.19 5.79
CA PHE A 439 11.11 -2.65 5.73
C PHE A 439 9.81 -3.25 5.16
N SER A 440 8.93 -2.47 4.54
CA SER A 440 7.67 -3.02 3.99
C SER A 440 7.91 -4.16 3.00
N GLU A 441 7.07 -5.19 3.01
CA GLU A 441 7.20 -6.44 2.23
C GLU A 441 8.50 -7.24 2.48
N ALA A 442 9.35 -6.87 3.45
CA ALA A 442 10.58 -7.61 3.74
C ALA A 442 10.30 -8.96 4.42
N SER A 443 11.16 -9.94 4.17
CA SER A 443 11.22 -11.17 4.96
C SER A 443 12.23 -10.98 6.10
N LEU A 444 11.77 -11.16 7.33
CA LEU A 444 12.49 -10.87 8.57
C LEU A 444 12.34 -12.06 9.54
N VAL A 445 12.14 -13.28 9.03
CA VAL A 445 11.83 -14.45 9.85
C VAL A 445 12.98 -14.75 10.80
N GLY A 446 12.70 -14.82 12.11
CA GLY A 446 13.72 -15.04 13.14
C GLY A 446 14.77 -13.92 13.28
N THR A 447 14.51 -12.72 12.75
CA THR A 447 15.42 -11.56 12.89
C THR A 447 15.46 -11.06 14.33
N ARG A 448 16.64 -10.68 14.83
CA ARG A 448 16.82 -10.17 16.20
C ARG A 448 17.01 -8.65 16.20
N PHE A 449 16.04 -7.95 16.75
CA PHE A 449 15.92 -6.50 16.94
C PHE A 449 16.02 -6.09 18.42
N ASN A 450 16.36 -6.99 19.34
CA ASN A 450 16.41 -6.69 20.78
C ASN A 450 17.19 -5.38 21.07
N ARG A 451 16.60 -4.46 21.83
CA ARG A 451 17.13 -3.12 22.15
C ARG A 451 17.48 -2.21 20.95
N SER A 452 17.00 -2.51 19.76
CA SER A 452 17.17 -1.61 18.61
C SER A 452 16.24 -0.40 18.70
N GLN A 453 16.62 0.67 18.00
CA GLN A 453 15.77 1.85 17.81
C GLN A 453 15.09 1.74 16.44
N LEU A 454 13.77 1.60 16.42
CA LEU A 454 12.93 1.35 15.25
C LEU A 454 11.75 2.32 15.15
N SER A 455 11.78 3.40 15.94
CA SER A 455 10.73 4.40 15.96
C SER A 455 10.49 5.01 14.58
N GLN A 456 9.21 5.19 14.24
CA GLN A 456 8.73 5.72 12.96
C GLN A 456 9.11 4.88 11.71
N SER A 457 9.62 3.65 11.87
CA SER A 457 9.90 2.73 10.76
C SER A 457 8.62 2.12 10.19
N ARG A 458 8.69 1.57 8.97
CA ARG A 458 7.60 0.82 8.33
C ARG A 458 7.98 -0.63 8.10
N PHE A 459 7.03 -1.52 8.34
CA PHE A 459 7.05 -2.97 8.18
C PHE A 459 5.73 -3.43 7.51
N TYR A 460 5.12 -2.58 6.69
CA TYR A 460 3.80 -2.84 6.12
C TYR A 460 3.84 -4.10 5.24
N GLY A 461 2.97 -5.07 5.51
CA GLY A 461 2.95 -6.37 4.83
C GLY A 461 4.24 -7.20 4.95
N ALA A 462 5.13 -6.89 5.90
CA ALA A 462 6.37 -7.63 6.10
C ALA A 462 6.14 -8.94 6.89
N ASN A 463 7.02 -9.91 6.70
CA ASN A 463 7.00 -11.19 7.42
C ASN A 463 8.02 -11.17 8.56
N LEU A 464 7.54 -10.99 9.79
CA LEU A 464 8.29 -10.94 11.04
C LEU A 464 8.08 -12.19 11.92
N GLN A 465 7.63 -13.31 11.34
CA GLN A 465 7.41 -14.55 12.10
C GLN A 465 8.63 -14.93 12.95
N GLN A 466 8.39 -15.24 14.22
CA GLN A 466 9.41 -15.66 15.19
C GLN A 466 10.56 -14.65 15.41
N SER A 467 10.41 -13.39 15.00
CA SER A 467 11.40 -12.33 15.27
C SER A 467 11.46 -11.96 16.76
N GLU A 468 12.60 -11.43 17.21
CA GLU A 468 12.79 -10.99 18.60
C GLU A 468 13.03 -9.48 18.65
N ALA A 469 12.13 -8.72 19.26
CA ALA A 469 12.23 -7.27 19.42
C ALA A 469 12.09 -6.85 20.90
N ARG A 470 12.65 -7.66 21.82
CA ARG A 470 12.56 -7.40 23.26
C ARG A 470 13.23 -6.09 23.61
N GLN A 471 12.57 -5.26 24.43
CA GLN A 471 13.07 -3.94 24.84
C GLN A 471 13.41 -2.99 23.65
N ALA A 472 12.83 -3.20 22.47
CA ALA A 472 13.02 -2.31 21.32
C ALA A 472 12.13 -1.05 21.41
N ASP A 473 12.61 0.07 20.86
CA ASP A 473 11.81 1.28 20.65
C ASP A 473 11.08 1.17 19.30
N LEU A 474 9.78 0.87 19.35
CA LEU A 474 8.87 0.68 18.21
C LEU A 474 7.78 1.76 18.16
N ARG A 475 8.05 2.93 18.75
CA ARG A 475 7.09 4.03 18.80
C ARG A 475 6.72 4.51 17.41
N ARG A 476 5.43 4.62 17.12
CA ARG A 476 4.90 5.07 15.82
C ARG A 476 5.34 4.20 14.64
N THR A 477 5.77 2.97 14.88
CA THR A 477 6.13 2.01 13.83
C THR A 477 4.86 1.54 13.10
N ASP A 478 4.92 1.44 11.78
CA ASP A 478 3.81 0.94 10.95
C ASP A 478 3.99 -0.54 10.61
N PHE A 479 3.22 -1.40 11.26
CA PHE A 479 3.16 -2.84 11.05
C PHE A 479 1.92 -3.26 10.26
N GLY A 480 1.17 -2.36 9.60
CA GLY A 480 -0.10 -2.71 8.95
C GLY A 480 0.02 -3.94 8.01
N LEU A 481 -0.89 -4.90 8.13
CA LEU A 481 -0.87 -6.19 7.41
C LEU A 481 0.37 -7.09 7.65
N ALA A 482 1.26 -6.79 8.59
CA ALA A 482 2.42 -7.63 8.86
C ALA A 482 2.04 -8.99 9.49
N ASP A 483 2.81 -10.02 9.15
CA ASP A 483 2.78 -11.32 9.81
C ASP A 483 3.78 -11.33 10.98
N LEU A 484 3.24 -11.33 12.19
CA LEU A 484 3.97 -11.23 13.46
C LEU A 484 3.79 -12.51 14.31
N GLN A 485 3.41 -13.64 13.68
CA GLN A 485 3.12 -14.87 14.41
C GLN A 485 4.33 -15.31 15.25
N LYS A 486 4.11 -15.53 16.54
CA LYS A 486 5.14 -15.90 17.53
C LYS A 486 6.34 -14.95 17.61
N ALA A 487 6.21 -13.71 17.15
CA ALA A 487 7.20 -12.67 17.40
C ALA A 487 7.23 -12.29 18.89
N ASP A 488 8.39 -11.88 19.40
CA ASP A 488 8.58 -11.53 20.82
C ASP A 488 8.88 -10.03 20.97
N PHE A 489 7.86 -9.30 21.39
CA PHE A 489 7.84 -7.88 21.73
C PHE A 489 7.89 -7.62 23.24
N SER A 490 8.34 -8.60 24.05
CA SER A 490 8.34 -8.45 25.52
C SER A 490 9.11 -7.19 25.95
N GLN A 491 8.46 -6.35 26.77
CA GLN A 491 8.98 -5.06 27.23
C GLN A 491 9.33 -4.05 26.11
N ALA A 492 8.82 -4.21 24.89
CA ALA A 492 8.99 -3.22 23.82
C ALA A 492 8.05 -2.01 24.02
N ASP A 493 8.47 -0.85 23.51
CA ASP A 493 7.64 0.37 23.46
C ASP A 493 6.98 0.47 22.08
N LEU A 494 5.71 0.09 21.99
CA LEU A 494 4.84 0.14 20.81
C LEU A 494 3.86 1.33 20.89
N THR A 495 4.18 2.38 21.64
CA THR A 495 3.31 3.57 21.77
C THR A 495 3.01 4.18 20.40
N ASP A 496 1.75 4.54 20.14
CA ASP A 496 1.25 5.05 18.85
C ASP A 496 1.45 4.09 17.64
N ALA A 497 1.83 2.81 17.82
CA ALA A 497 2.13 1.91 16.70
C ALA A 497 0.87 1.51 15.88
N ASN A 498 1.05 1.29 14.58
CA ASN A 498 -0.01 0.83 13.69
C ASN A 498 0.07 -0.68 13.44
N LEU A 499 -0.71 -1.47 14.19
CA LEU A 499 -0.83 -2.93 14.09
C LEU A 499 -2.15 -3.35 13.40
N LEU A 500 -2.69 -2.49 12.53
CA LEU A 500 -3.95 -2.71 11.81
C LEU A 500 -3.91 -4.00 10.99
N LYS A 501 -4.89 -4.90 11.17
CA LYS A 501 -5.00 -6.18 10.44
C LYS A 501 -3.73 -7.06 10.50
N THR A 502 -2.94 -6.96 11.55
CA THR A 502 -1.75 -7.81 11.75
C THR A 502 -2.11 -9.21 12.20
N ASP A 503 -1.25 -10.18 11.90
CA ASP A 503 -1.32 -11.53 12.46
C ASP A 503 -0.34 -11.68 13.63
N LEU A 504 -0.86 -11.61 14.86
CA LEU A 504 -0.12 -11.70 16.11
C LEU A 504 -0.35 -13.06 16.82
N ARG A 505 -0.72 -14.13 16.08
CA ARG A 505 -1.04 -15.42 16.71
C ARG A 505 0.15 -15.98 17.48
N GLY A 506 -0.06 -16.25 18.77
CA GLY A 506 0.97 -16.72 19.69
C GLY A 506 2.14 -15.75 19.92
N ALA A 507 2.00 -14.46 19.58
CA ALA A 507 3.02 -13.45 19.85
C ALA A 507 3.20 -13.22 21.36
N LEU A 508 4.43 -12.92 21.77
CA LEU A 508 4.79 -12.61 23.15
C LEU A 508 4.92 -11.10 23.31
N LEU A 509 4.02 -10.49 24.07
CA LEU A 509 3.95 -9.04 24.31
C LEU A 509 4.08 -8.74 25.81
N THR A 510 4.58 -9.67 26.63
CA THR A 510 4.60 -9.54 28.10
C THR A 510 5.30 -8.25 28.53
N GLY A 511 4.58 -7.37 29.23
CA GLY A 511 5.09 -6.08 29.70
C GLY A 511 5.35 -5.03 28.61
N ALA A 512 4.86 -5.21 27.38
CA ALA A 512 4.97 -4.21 26.32
C ALA A 512 4.03 -3.01 26.55
N ASP A 513 4.47 -1.81 26.13
CA ASP A 513 3.63 -0.61 26.11
C ASP A 513 2.95 -0.48 24.74
N LEU A 514 1.64 -0.68 24.69
CA LEU A 514 0.77 -0.54 23.52
C LEU A 514 -0.13 0.71 23.67
N THR A 515 0.29 1.71 24.45
CA THR A 515 -0.49 2.94 24.66
C THR A 515 -0.81 3.60 23.31
N GLN A 516 -2.09 3.92 23.07
CA GLN A 516 -2.62 4.47 21.81
C GLN A 516 -2.40 3.61 20.55
N ALA A 517 -1.95 2.35 20.68
CA ALA A 517 -1.71 1.46 19.54
C ALA A 517 -3.01 1.12 18.79
N ARG A 518 -2.88 0.93 17.48
CA ARG A 518 -3.97 0.61 16.56
C ARG A 518 -3.98 -0.88 16.23
N LEU A 519 -4.84 -1.66 16.86
CA LEU A 519 -4.92 -3.11 16.69
C LEU A 519 -6.22 -3.54 15.98
N GLU A 520 -6.91 -2.64 15.27
CA GLU A 520 -8.21 -2.98 14.68
C GLU A 520 -8.10 -4.15 13.69
N ALA A 521 -9.03 -5.11 13.78
CA ALA A 521 -9.09 -6.33 12.99
C ALA A 521 -7.80 -7.20 13.00
N SER A 522 -6.93 -7.05 13.99
CA SER A 522 -5.76 -7.91 14.18
C SER A 522 -6.11 -9.28 14.78
N ILE A 523 -5.25 -10.28 14.55
CA ILE A 523 -5.43 -11.66 15.02
C ILE A 523 -4.46 -11.94 16.18
N LEU A 524 -4.92 -11.83 17.41
CA LEU A 524 -4.16 -12.05 18.65
C LEU A 524 -4.47 -13.41 19.30
N THR A 525 -4.89 -14.41 18.52
CA THR A 525 -5.25 -15.73 19.05
C THR A 525 -4.04 -16.37 19.75
N ASP A 526 -4.22 -16.86 20.98
CA ASP A 526 -3.16 -17.41 21.84
C ASP A 526 -2.00 -16.44 22.18
N ALA A 527 -2.16 -15.12 21.98
CA ALA A 527 -1.12 -14.13 22.30
C ALA A 527 -0.94 -13.94 23.83
N ASP A 528 0.30 -13.72 24.26
CA ASP A 528 0.67 -13.41 25.64
C ASP A 528 0.74 -11.88 25.82
N LEU A 529 -0.32 -11.29 26.35
CA LEU A 529 -0.48 -9.87 26.63
C LEU A 529 -0.31 -9.56 28.13
N ARG A 530 0.36 -10.45 28.89
CA ARG A 530 0.45 -10.32 30.35
C ARG A 530 1.18 -9.04 30.75
N SER A 531 0.61 -8.30 31.70
CA SER A 531 1.15 -7.01 32.16
C SER A 531 1.35 -5.96 31.06
N THR A 532 0.67 -6.08 29.91
CA THR A 532 0.73 -5.05 28.86
C THR A 532 0.05 -3.76 29.27
N ASP A 533 0.50 -2.64 28.70
CA ASP A 533 -0.21 -1.37 28.79
C ASP A 533 -1.01 -1.12 27.51
N LEU A 534 -2.33 -1.28 27.56
CA LEU A 534 -3.24 -1.11 26.42
C LEU A 534 -4.04 0.19 26.52
N ARG A 535 -3.59 1.17 27.31
CA ARG A 535 -4.32 2.43 27.51
C ARG A 535 -4.56 3.15 26.20
N HIS A 536 -5.80 3.57 25.93
CA HIS A 536 -6.21 4.18 24.66
C HIS A 536 -5.98 3.32 23.39
N ALA A 537 -5.60 2.05 23.53
CA ALA A 537 -5.44 1.16 22.38
C ALA A 537 -6.79 0.82 21.74
N ARG A 538 -6.81 0.61 20.42
CA ARG A 538 -8.04 0.32 19.67
C ARG A 538 -8.00 -1.10 19.13
N LEU A 539 -8.74 -2.00 19.77
CA LEU A 539 -8.86 -3.44 19.49
C LEU A 539 -10.19 -3.76 18.76
N ILE A 540 -10.71 -2.81 17.99
CA ILE A 540 -12.01 -2.95 17.30
C ILE A 540 -11.95 -4.14 16.32
N TYR A 541 -12.89 -5.08 16.41
CA TYR A 541 -12.87 -6.36 15.65
C TYR A 541 -11.63 -7.25 15.86
N ALA A 542 -10.78 -6.98 16.86
CA ALA A 542 -9.60 -7.79 17.12
C ALA A 542 -9.97 -9.19 17.66
N ASN A 543 -9.23 -10.22 17.25
CA ASN A 543 -9.45 -11.60 17.67
C ASN A 543 -8.47 -11.98 18.80
N LEU A 544 -8.88 -11.76 20.05
CA LEU A 544 -8.15 -12.07 21.29
C LEU A 544 -8.49 -13.47 21.84
N GLN A 545 -8.97 -14.39 21.00
CA GLN A 545 -9.41 -15.71 21.44
C GLN A 545 -8.25 -16.49 22.11
N ARG A 546 -8.47 -16.96 23.34
CA ARG A 546 -7.46 -17.61 24.21
C ARG A 546 -6.23 -16.76 24.55
N ALA A 547 -6.22 -15.45 24.25
CA ALA A 547 -5.13 -14.57 24.67
C ALA A 547 -5.06 -14.47 26.21
N ASP A 548 -3.86 -14.28 26.75
CA ASP A 548 -3.65 -14.03 28.18
C ASP A 548 -3.37 -12.56 28.43
N LEU A 549 -4.38 -11.82 28.91
CA LEU A 549 -4.27 -10.40 29.26
C LEU A 549 -4.04 -10.22 30.78
N SER A 550 -3.63 -11.25 31.53
CA SER A 550 -3.56 -11.12 32.99
C SER A 550 -2.62 -9.98 33.43
N PHE A 551 -3.10 -9.17 34.36
CA PHE A 551 -2.47 -7.94 34.86
C PHE A 551 -2.26 -6.82 33.82
N ALA A 552 -2.86 -6.91 32.63
CA ALA A 552 -2.83 -5.82 31.64
C ALA A 552 -3.63 -4.59 32.10
N THR A 553 -3.22 -3.40 31.64
CA THR A 553 -3.91 -2.13 31.90
C THR A 553 -4.77 -1.74 30.70
N LEU A 554 -6.08 -1.52 30.89
CA LEU A 554 -7.06 -1.36 29.81
C LEU A 554 -7.82 -0.01 29.87
N ASN A 555 -7.27 1.02 30.52
CA ASN A 555 -8.00 2.29 30.65
C ASN A 555 -8.18 2.97 29.29
N LEU A 556 -9.43 3.28 28.94
CA LEU A 556 -9.84 3.91 27.69
C LEU A 556 -9.49 3.09 26.44
N THR A 557 -9.33 1.78 26.59
CA THR A 557 -9.23 0.83 25.46
C THR A 557 -10.59 0.66 24.78
N ASP A 558 -10.61 0.63 23.46
CA ASP A 558 -11.80 0.28 22.66
C ASP A 558 -11.74 -1.21 22.26
N LEU A 559 -12.64 -2.01 22.85
CA LEU A 559 -12.82 -3.44 22.60
C LEU A 559 -14.07 -3.72 21.75
N SER A 560 -14.61 -2.73 21.04
CA SER A 560 -15.84 -2.89 20.26
C SER A 560 -15.73 -4.04 19.26
N ALA A 561 -16.71 -4.94 19.26
CA ALA A 561 -16.75 -6.12 18.40
C ALA A 561 -15.53 -7.07 18.51
N ALA A 562 -14.70 -6.94 19.56
CA ALA A 562 -13.57 -7.81 19.80
C ALA A 562 -14.01 -9.22 20.26
N ASN A 563 -13.31 -10.25 19.79
CA ASN A 563 -13.52 -11.63 20.22
C ASN A 563 -12.58 -11.97 21.39
N LEU A 564 -13.09 -11.97 22.61
CA LEU A 564 -12.36 -12.34 23.84
C LEU A 564 -12.62 -13.79 24.27
N GLN A 565 -13.11 -14.66 23.36
CA GLN A 565 -13.47 -16.03 23.69
C GLN A 565 -12.34 -16.77 24.41
N ASN A 566 -12.63 -17.34 25.57
CA ASN A 566 -11.65 -18.06 26.40
C ASN A 566 -10.41 -17.25 26.86
N ALA A 567 -10.40 -15.92 26.71
CA ALA A 567 -9.28 -15.09 27.17
C ALA A 567 -9.14 -15.09 28.70
N ASN A 568 -7.91 -14.93 29.20
CA ASN A 568 -7.62 -14.77 30.62
C ASN A 568 -7.61 -13.29 30.99
N LEU A 569 -8.52 -12.85 31.87
CA LEU A 569 -8.63 -11.46 32.35
C LEU A 569 -8.32 -11.34 33.85
N GLN A 570 -7.44 -12.20 34.40
CA GLN A 570 -7.05 -12.15 35.81
C GLN A 570 -6.38 -10.80 36.15
N GLY A 571 -6.87 -10.12 37.20
CA GLY A 571 -6.18 -8.95 37.77
C GLY A 571 -5.96 -7.77 36.82
N ILE A 572 -6.75 -7.65 35.74
CA ILE A 572 -6.62 -6.53 34.79
C ILE A 572 -6.96 -5.19 35.45
N ALA A 573 -6.10 -4.18 35.21
CA ALA A 573 -6.31 -2.83 35.66
C ALA A 573 -7.20 -2.08 34.65
N ALA A 574 -8.51 -2.17 34.85
CA ALA A 574 -9.52 -1.50 34.01
C ALA A 574 -10.32 -0.46 34.81
N GLY A 575 -10.10 0.81 34.49
CA GLY A 575 -10.97 1.93 34.82
C GLY A 575 -12.07 2.08 33.77
N PRO A 576 -12.40 3.31 33.29
CA PRO A 576 -13.33 3.47 32.19
C PRO A 576 -12.74 2.87 30.91
N LEU A 577 -13.42 1.91 30.29
CA LEU A 577 -13.18 1.49 28.90
C LEU A 577 -13.81 2.51 27.94
N ASP A 578 -13.26 2.66 26.73
CA ASP A 578 -13.83 3.56 25.71
C ASP A 578 -15.10 2.96 25.12
N SER A 579 -15.04 1.68 24.73
CA SER A 579 -16.22 0.90 24.35
C SER A 579 -15.97 -0.61 24.49
N VAL A 580 -17.06 -1.34 24.76
CA VAL A 580 -17.16 -2.82 24.75
C VAL A 580 -18.37 -3.28 23.93
N LEU A 581 -18.95 -2.40 23.11
CA LEU A 581 -20.13 -2.69 22.30
C LEU A 581 -19.88 -3.90 21.39
N ASP A 582 -20.83 -4.82 21.30
CA ASP A 582 -20.75 -6.02 20.43
C ASP A 582 -19.59 -7.01 20.77
N ALA A 583 -18.81 -6.81 21.84
CA ALA A 583 -17.70 -7.71 22.20
C ALA A 583 -18.19 -9.12 22.63
N ASP A 584 -17.38 -10.15 22.42
CA ASP A 584 -17.68 -11.54 22.81
C ASP A 584 -16.85 -12.01 24.00
N PHE A 585 -17.48 -12.19 25.16
CA PHE A 585 -16.85 -12.66 26.38
C PHE A 585 -17.04 -14.17 26.64
N THR A 586 -17.51 -14.95 25.65
CA THR A 586 -17.88 -16.37 25.86
C THR A 586 -16.70 -17.18 26.40
N GLY A 587 -16.84 -17.70 27.63
CA GLY A 587 -15.82 -18.54 28.27
C GLY A 587 -14.61 -17.78 28.83
N VAL A 588 -14.66 -16.45 28.91
CA VAL A 588 -13.62 -15.62 29.57
C VAL A 588 -13.34 -16.12 30.99
N ARG A 589 -12.05 -16.20 31.32
CA ARG A 589 -11.51 -16.83 32.54
C ARG A 589 -10.99 -15.78 33.51
N ASN A 590 -11.07 -16.11 34.80
CA ASN A 590 -10.49 -15.34 35.91
C ASN A 590 -10.94 -13.86 36.02
N LEU A 591 -12.03 -13.47 35.35
CA LEU A 591 -12.62 -12.13 35.44
C LEU A 591 -13.24 -11.91 36.83
N GLU A 592 -12.69 -10.95 37.56
CA GLU A 592 -13.07 -10.63 38.94
C GLU A 592 -14.52 -10.10 39.06
N PRO A 593 -15.24 -10.40 40.17
CA PRO A 593 -16.65 -10.01 40.31
C PRO A 593 -16.94 -8.51 40.19
N PRO A 594 -16.15 -7.57 40.79
CA PRO A 594 -16.41 -6.13 40.64
C PRO A 594 -16.30 -5.67 39.18
N LEU A 595 -15.31 -6.20 38.45
CA LEU A 595 -15.10 -5.83 37.06
C LEU A 595 -16.13 -6.46 36.13
N ARG A 596 -16.61 -7.68 36.43
CA ARG A 596 -17.77 -8.26 35.74
C ARG A 596 -19.01 -7.40 35.91
N LEU A 597 -19.27 -6.85 37.10
CA LEU A 597 -20.39 -5.92 37.32
C LEU A 597 -20.24 -4.63 36.52
N TYR A 598 -19.04 -4.04 36.49
CA TYR A 598 -18.74 -2.87 35.65
C TYR A 598 -18.98 -3.15 34.15
N LEU A 599 -18.43 -4.24 33.62
CA LEU A 599 -18.64 -4.67 32.24
C LEU A 599 -20.11 -4.96 31.96
N CYS A 600 -20.84 -5.56 32.90
CA CYS A 600 -22.29 -5.77 32.80
C CYS A 600 -23.12 -4.46 32.88
N ALA A 601 -22.54 -3.32 33.25
CA ALA A 601 -23.20 -2.02 33.18
C ALA A 601 -22.93 -1.31 31.83
N THR A 602 -21.78 -1.57 31.20
CA THR A 602 -21.34 -0.89 29.96
C THR A 602 -21.55 -1.70 28.69
N VAL A 603 -21.57 -3.05 28.76
CA VAL A 603 -21.72 -3.92 27.59
C VAL A 603 -23.15 -3.94 27.06
N GLY A 604 -23.25 -3.74 25.74
CA GLY A 604 -24.48 -3.80 24.97
C GLY A 604 -24.22 -4.38 23.58
N GLY A 605 -25.28 -4.44 22.76
CA GLY A 605 -25.17 -4.95 21.40
C GLY A 605 -25.18 -6.49 21.30
N LYS A 606 -24.68 -7.02 20.19
CA LYS A 606 -24.67 -8.43 19.82
C LYS A 606 -23.35 -8.83 19.18
N VAL A 607 -22.84 -10.00 19.56
CA VAL A 607 -21.58 -10.53 19.03
C VAL A 607 -21.63 -10.67 17.49
N PRO A 608 -20.68 -10.06 16.74
CA PRO A 608 -20.63 -10.07 15.28
C PRO A 608 -20.73 -11.47 14.70
N GLY A 609 -21.44 -11.60 13.57
CA GLY A 609 -21.69 -12.90 12.94
C GLY A 609 -22.65 -13.82 13.71
N THR A 610 -23.05 -13.46 14.93
CA THR A 610 -24.05 -14.18 15.73
C THR A 610 -25.29 -13.31 15.97
N ARG A 611 -26.32 -13.90 16.61
CA ARG A 611 -27.47 -13.15 17.15
C ARG A 611 -27.45 -13.04 18.68
N ARG A 612 -26.38 -13.49 19.34
CA ARG A 612 -26.27 -13.53 20.80
C ARG A 612 -25.94 -12.14 21.36
N PRO A 613 -26.69 -11.64 22.36
CA PRO A 613 -26.32 -10.42 23.08
C PRO A 613 -24.96 -10.57 23.76
N SER A 614 -24.15 -9.51 23.73
CA SER A 614 -22.84 -9.49 24.41
C SER A 614 -22.95 -9.55 25.94
N ARG A 615 -24.11 -9.19 26.50
CA ARG A 615 -24.44 -9.36 27.92
C ARG A 615 -24.53 -10.84 28.32
N ASP A 616 -25.08 -11.67 27.44
CA ASP A 616 -25.29 -13.10 27.68
C ASP A 616 -23.95 -13.85 27.64
N THR A 617 -23.05 -13.47 26.73
CA THR A 617 -21.71 -14.07 26.63
C THR A 617 -20.82 -13.73 27.81
N LEU A 618 -21.02 -12.55 28.41
CA LEU A 618 -20.41 -12.16 29.68
C LEU A 618 -21.08 -12.81 30.92
N GLY A 619 -22.24 -13.45 30.75
CA GLY A 619 -22.98 -14.06 31.86
C GLY A 619 -23.51 -13.04 32.87
N CYS A 620 -24.01 -11.90 32.38
CA CYS A 620 -24.71 -10.93 33.23
C CYS A 620 -26.02 -11.52 33.75
N LEU A 621 -26.31 -11.31 35.03
CA LEU A 621 -27.64 -11.60 35.58
C LEU A 621 -28.67 -10.64 34.97
N SER A 622 -29.86 -11.15 34.70
CA SER A 622 -31.02 -10.46 34.11
C SER A 622 -31.70 -9.50 35.07
#